data_AF-A0A820G0S1-F1
#
_entry.id   AF-A0A820G0S1-F1
#
_cell.length_a   1.000
_cell.length_b   1.000
_cell.length_c   1.000
_cell.angle_alpha   90.00
_cell.angle_beta   90.00
_cell.angle_gamma   90.00
#
_symmetry.space_group_name_H-M   'P 1'
#
loop_
_entity.id
_entity.type
_entity.pdbx_description
1 polymer ?
#
loop_
_entity_poly.entity_id
_entity_poly.type
_entity_poly.pdbx_seq_one_letter_code
_entity_poly.pdbx_strand_id
1 'polypeptide(L)'
;GDVLNDVDIQLESQARLALTLSHFLSSFYQIVNPAEDFPLRKAELDLTDEQLIGEVLAAAGGDYKVVGVGIFFDRGKFRNYRLPYFGPYAYRAGKDISRKYTVIDWAGLPDGYENEIWFRTLKARWATNADRSELTEHWLKLFIRSDYAGNALVHHESGFPLYSYAPELKHGQWFPPTFQCSRNNTLPRQWIVTYAVPFFGLDALGINLEFKGVVRVDAYLSYLDINQCAMPHYVPNAFKGSDRCDYQSTVVCFHYFD
;
A
#
# COMPACT_ATOMS: atom_id res chain seq x y z
N GLY A 1 -20.21 -15.30 -9.59
CA GLY A 1 -19.29 -15.64 -8.49
C GLY A 1 -18.15 -14.65 -8.50
N ASP A 2 -17.40 -14.57 -7.40
CA ASP A 2 -16.21 -13.73 -7.28
C ASP A 2 -14.99 -14.45 -7.90
N VAL A 3 -14.22 -13.70 -8.69
CA VAL A 3 -12.97 -14.16 -9.29
C VAL A 3 -11.83 -14.11 -8.28
N LEU A 4 -11.96 -13.28 -7.24
CA LEU A 4 -10.98 -13.08 -6.19
C LEU A 4 -11.26 -13.90 -4.93
N ASN A 5 -12.03 -14.99 -5.05
CA ASN A 5 -12.29 -15.86 -3.91
C ASN A 5 -10.96 -16.32 -3.28
N ASP A 6 -10.86 -16.22 -1.95
CA ASP A 6 -9.67 -16.55 -1.14
C ASP A 6 -8.40 -15.70 -1.40
N VAL A 7 -8.49 -14.60 -2.17
CA VAL A 7 -7.34 -13.71 -2.42
C VAL A 7 -6.74 -13.16 -1.11
N ASP A 8 -7.59 -12.86 -0.14
CA ASP A 8 -7.20 -12.31 1.16
C ASP A 8 -6.31 -13.26 1.95
N ILE A 9 -6.47 -14.57 1.74
CA ILE A 9 -5.69 -15.62 2.40
C ILE A 9 -4.40 -15.88 1.61
N GLN A 10 -4.52 -16.06 0.29
CA GLN A 10 -3.41 -16.46 -0.55
C GLN A 10 -2.36 -15.37 -0.73
N LEU A 11 -2.80 -14.11 -0.78
CA LEU A 11 -1.97 -12.94 -1.02
C LEU A 11 -1.91 -11.98 0.18
N GLU A 12 -2.21 -12.49 1.38
CA GLU A 12 -2.19 -11.69 2.61
C GLU A 12 -0.85 -10.98 2.83
N SER A 13 0.26 -11.67 2.54
CA SER A 13 1.61 -11.12 2.69
C SER A 13 1.84 -9.88 1.81
N GLN A 14 1.31 -9.88 0.58
CA GLN A 14 1.42 -8.76 -0.36
C GLN A 14 0.52 -7.59 0.07
N ALA A 15 -0.67 -7.89 0.64
CA ALA A 15 -1.51 -6.87 1.24
C ALA A 15 -0.83 -6.22 2.46
N ARG A 16 -0.18 -7.03 3.31
CA ARG A 16 0.58 -6.54 4.47
C ARG A 16 1.77 -5.68 4.07
N LEU A 17 2.44 -5.97 2.95
CA LEU A 17 3.49 -5.11 2.41
C LEU A 17 2.97 -3.70 2.10
N ALA A 18 1.81 -3.60 1.44
CA ALA A 18 1.16 -2.30 1.19
C ALA A 18 0.79 -1.60 2.51
N LEU A 19 0.28 -2.38 3.47
CA LEU A 19 -0.12 -1.88 4.79
C LEU A 19 1.07 -1.30 5.56
N THR A 20 2.23 -1.97 5.53
CA THR A 20 3.47 -1.49 6.18
C THR A 20 3.91 -0.14 5.64
N LEU A 21 3.92 0.02 4.31
CA LEU A 21 4.22 1.32 3.69
C LEU A 21 3.18 2.38 4.05
N SER A 22 1.89 2.02 4.10
CA SER A 22 0.84 2.94 4.52
C SER A 22 0.99 3.37 5.98
N HIS A 23 1.37 2.45 6.88
CA HIS A 23 1.66 2.75 8.29
C HIS A 23 2.84 3.70 8.44
N PHE A 24 3.92 3.43 7.70
CA PHE A 24 5.09 4.30 7.66
C PHE A 24 4.70 5.72 7.24
N LEU A 25 4.02 5.87 6.11
CA LEU A 25 3.58 7.17 5.60
C LEU A 25 2.61 7.86 6.57
N SER A 26 1.67 7.11 7.13
CA SER A 26 0.66 7.66 8.04
C SER A 26 1.29 8.18 9.32
N SER A 27 2.25 7.45 9.86
CA SER A 27 3.02 7.88 11.03
C SER A 27 3.86 9.10 10.71
N PHE A 28 4.57 9.09 9.58
CA PHE A 28 5.44 10.20 9.16
C PHE A 28 4.64 11.51 9.03
N TYR A 29 3.54 11.51 8.29
CA TYR A 29 2.74 12.73 8.05
C TYR A 29 1.88 13.20 9.24
N GLN A 30 1.92 12.48 10.37
CA GLN A 30 1.24 12.87 11.61
C GLN A 30 2.22 13.31 12.69
N ILE A 31 3.41 12.72 12.72
CA ILE A 31 4.40 12.94 13.77
C ILE A 31 5.42 13.99 13.36
N VAL A 32 5.88 13.96 12.10
CA VAL A 32 7.03 14.76 11.67
C VAL A 32 6.63 16.21 11.44
N ASN A 33 7.28 17.12 12.17
CA ASN A 33 7.12 18.56 12.02
C ASN A 33 8.46 19.22 11.69
N PRO A 34 8.71 19.60 10.43
CA PRO A 34 9.96 20.26 10.03
C PRO A 34 10.18 21.64 10.63
N ALA A 35 9.13 22.28 11.16
CA ALA A 35 9.22 23.59 11.81
C ALA A 35 9.64 23.49 13.28
N GLU A 36 9.81 22.29 13.82
CA GLU A 36 10.28 22.10 15.18
C GLU A 36 11.76 22.52 15.29
N ASP A 37 12.11 23.17 16.40
CA ASP A 37 13.49 23.59 16.67
C ASP A 37 13.96 22.92 17.95
N PHE A 38 15.00 22.11 17.83
CA PHE A 38 15.58 21.40 18.97
C PHE A 38 16.91 22.05 19.35
N PRO A 39 17.15 22.36 20.63
CA PRO A 39 18.36 23.08 21.05
C PRO A 39 19.69 22.41 20.66
N LEU A 40 19.68 21.07 20.51
CA LEU A 40 20.87 20.26 20.24
C LEU A 40 20.74 19.41 18.97
N ARG A 41 19.65 19.54 18.20
CA ARG A 41 19.37 18.68 17.05
C ARG A 41 18.70 19.47 15.93
N LYS A 42 18.81 18.96 14.71
CA LYS A 42 17.97 19.45 13.61
C LYS A 42 16.66 18.69 13.63
N ALA A 43 15.57 19.39 13.38
CA ALA A 43 14.31 18.72 13.06
C ALA A 43 14.44 17.87 11.80
N GLU A 44 13.57 16.88 11.75
CA GLU A 44 13.40 16.04 10.57
C GLU A 44 12.86 16.89 9.42
N LEU A 45 13.35 16.63 8.21
CA LEU A 45 12.88 17.30 7.00
C LEU A 45 11.71 16.52 6.39
N ASP A 46 10.93 17.19 5.54
CA ASP A 46 9.92 16.51 4.73
C ASP A 46 10.56 15.40 3.87
N LEU A 47 9.78 14.35 3.57
CA LEU A 47 10.21 13.25 2.69
C LEU A 47 10.59 13.77 1.30
N THR A 48 11.74 13.33 0.79
CA THR A 48 12.16 13.61 -0.59
C THR A 48 11.56 12.60 -1.57
N ASP A 49 11.49 12.96 -2.84
CA ASP A 49 11.05 12.07 -3.91
C ASP A 49 12.00 10.87 -4.05
N GLU A 50 13.32 11.05 -3.86
CA GLU A 50 14.26 9.93 -3.90
C GLU A 50 14.08 8.94 -2.75
N GLN A 51 13.74 9.42 -1.55
CA GLN A 51 13.45 8.54 -0.41
C GLN A 51 12.24 7.67 -0.72
N LEU A 52 11.16 8.26 -1.24
CA LEU A 52 9.95 7.52 -1.60
C LEU A 52 10.18 6.56 -2.78
N ILE A 53 10.97 6.96 -3.77
CA ILE A 53 11.43 6.08 -4.86
C ILE A 53 12.21 4.89 -4.29
N GLY A 54 13.10 5.13 -3.31
CA GLY A 54 13.87 4.10 -2.63
C GLY A 54 13.00 3.11 -1.87
N GLU A 55 12.01 3.60 -1.12
CA GLU A 55 11.06 2.75 -0.38
C GLU A 55 10.24 1.85 -1.31
N VAL A 56 9.70 2.42 -2.39
CA VAL A 56 8.91 1.66 -3.37
C VAL A 56 9.76 0.61 -4.08
N LEU A 57 11.01 0.96 -4.42
CA LEU A 57 11.98 0.03 -5.02
C LEU A 57 12.32 -1.12 -4.06
N ALA A 58 12.56 -0.82 -2.79
CA ALA A 58 12.84 -1.82 -1.76
C ALA A 58 11.64 -2.76 -1.56
N ALA A 59 10.42 -2.21 -1.50
CA ALA A 59 9.19 -2.99 -1.37
C ALA A 59 8.96 -3.91 -2.58
N ALA A 60 9.11 -3.41 -3.81
CA ALA A 60 9.01 -4.24 -5.02
C ALA A 60 10.10 -5.33 -5.08
N GLY A 61 11.25 -5.08 -4.45
CA GLY A 61 12.34 -6.03 -4.29
C GLY A 61 12.12 -7.10 -3.22
N GLY A 62 11.26 -6.84 -2.23
CA GLY A 62 11.10 -7.67 -1.04
C GLY A 62 10.38 -9.01 -1.28
N ASP A 63 9.55 -9.09 -2.32
CA ASP A 63 8.71 -10.26 -2.58
C ASP A 63 8.69 -10.63 -4.08
N TYR A 64 8.82 -11.92 -4.40
CA TYR A 64 8.81 -12.41 -5.77
C TYR A 64 7.40 -12.54 -6.38
N LYS A 65 6.36 -12.64 -5.54
CA LYS A 65 4.95 -12.68 -5.99
C LYS A 65 4.46 -11.31 -6.47
N VAL A 66 5.17 -10.26 -6.09
CA VAL A 66 4.87 -8.87 -6.45
C VAL A 66 5.39 -8.55 -7.86
N VAL A 67 4.49 -7.99 -8.66
CA VAL A 67 4.76 -7.37 -9.95
C VAL A 67 5.34 -5.98 -9.75
N GLY A 68 4.68 -5.18 -8.90
CA GLY A 68 5.06 -3.81 -8.64
C GLY A 68 4.38 -3.25 -7.40
N VAL A 69 4.98 -2.18 -6.88
CA VAL A 69 4.51 -1.45 -5.71
C VAL A 69 4.49 0.02 -6.08
N GLY A 70 3.57 0.78 -5.53
CA GLY A 70 3.61 2.24 -5.66
C GLY A 70 2.94 2.97 -4.52
N ILE A 71 3.35 4.22 -4.36
CA ILE A 71 2.77 5.19 -3.44
C ILE A 71 2.18 6.28 -4.33
N PHE A 72 0.91 6.62 -4.14
CA PHE A 72 0.17 7.54 -5.00
C PHE A 72 -0.46 8.63 -4.16
N PHE A 73 0.02 9.86 -4.30
CA PHE A 73 -0.48 10.99 -3.52
C PHE A 73 -1.75 11.59 -4.13
N ASP A 74 -2.64 12.12 -3.30
CA ASP A 74 -3.68 13.00 -3.81
C ASP A 74 -3.11 14.36 -4.22
N ARG A 75 -3.89 15.09 -5.00
CA ARG A 75 -3.48 16.36 -5.61
C ARG A 75 -2.92 17.33 -4.57
N GLY A 76 -1.66 17.73 -4.75
CA GLY A 76 -0.96 18.69 -3.88
C GLY A 76 -0.68 18.18 -2.46
N LYS A 77 -0.80 16.86 -2.20
CA LYS A 77 -0.53 16.28 -0.88
C LYS A 77 0.95 15.96 -0.65
N PHE A 78 1.72 15.77 -1.71
CA PHE A 78 3.17 15.67 -1.61
C PHE A 78 3.81 17.06 -1.69
N ARG A 79 4.52 17.46 -0.64
CA ARG A 79 5.15 18.78 -0.54
C ARG A 79 6.36 18.87 -1.47
N ASN A 80 6.67 20.08 -1.92
CA ASN A 80 7.87 20.40 -2.70
C ASN A 80 8.02 19.64 -4.03
N TYR A 81 6.94 19.03 -4.54
CA TYR A 81 6.96 18.37 -5.84
C TYR A 81 6.67 19.34 -6.98
N ARG A 82 7.38 19.15 -8.10
CA ARG A 82 7.25 20.03 -9.29
C ARG A 82 5.88 19.90 -9.96
N LEU A 83 5.25 18.73 -9.84
CA LEU A 83 3.95 18.43 -10.42
C LEU A 83 2.86 18.38 -9.33
N PRO A 84 1.58 18.60 -9.69
CA PRO A 84 0.48 18.54 -8.73
C PRO A 84 0.21 17.12 -8.20
N TYR A 85 0.76 16.10 -8.85
CA TYR A 85 0.63 14.69 -8.49
C TYR A 85 2.01 14.09 -8.41
N PHE A 86 2.19 13.15 -7.47
CA PHE A 86 3.40 12.34 -7.34
C PHE A 86 2.96 10.89 -7.13
N GLY A 87 3.52 9.98 -7.92
CA GLY A 87 3.13 8.57 -7.89
C GLY A 87 4.28 7.63 -8.22
N PRO A 88 5.31 7.51 -7.37
CA PRO A 88 6.40 6.57 -7.62
C PRO A 88 5.86 5.14 -7.65
N TYR A 89 6.16 4.44 -8.73
CA TYR A 89 5.77 3.06 -8.96
C TYR A 89 6.98 2.27 -9.46
N ALA A 90 7.39 1.26 -8.69
CA ALA A 90 8.46 0.34 -9.05
C ALA A 90 7.87 -1.00 -9.47
N TYR A 91 8.33 -1.54 -10.58
CA TYR A 91 7.84 -2.82 -11.08
C TYR A 91 8.93 -3.62 -11.79
N ARG A 92 8.65 -4.91 -11.97
CA ARG A 92 9.48 -5.85 -12.75
C ARG A 92 8.92 -5.97 -14.16
N ALA A 93 9.80 -5.85 -15.16
CA ALA A 93 9.39 -5.94 -16.56
C ALA A 93 9.00 -7.36 -17.01
N GLY A 94 9.33 -8.39 -16.21
CA GLY A 94 8.95 -9.77 -16.47
C GLY A 94 9.19 -10.68 -15.26
N LYS A 95 8.83 -11.95 -15.40
CA LYS A 95 9.01 -13.01 -14.39
C LYS A 95 10.45 -13.52 -14.27
N ASP A 96 11.39 -12.93 -15.01
CA ASP A 96 12.76 -13.41 -15.04
C ASP A 96 13.44 -13.28 -13.67
N ILE A 97 14.38 -14.20 -13.39
CA ILE A 97 15.25 -14.17 -12.20
C ILE A 97 16.10 -12.89 -12.15
N SER A 98 16.19 -12.13 -13.25
CA SER A 98 16.88 -10.86 -13.28
C SER A 98 16.21 -9.85 -12.35
N ARG A 99 16.92 -9.42 -11.30
CA ARG A 99 16.50 -8.39 -10.33
C ARG A 99 16.53 -6.98 -10.93
N LYS A 100 16.02 -6.83 -12.15
CA LYS A 100 15.92 -5.53 -12.83
C LYS A 100 14.56 -4.93 -12.53
N TYR A 101 14.59 -3.80 -11.84
CA TYR A 101 13.40 -3.02 -11.51
C TYR A 101 13.41 -1.74 -12.32
N THR A 102 12.23 -1.35 -12.78
CA THR A 102 12.00 -0.04 -13.37
C THR A 102 11.18 0.77 -12.40
N VAL A 103 11.59 2.00 -12.14
CA VAL A 103 10.81 2.95 -11.35
C VAL A 103 10.37 4.08 -12.24
N ILE A 104 9.11 4.44 -12.14
CA ILE A 104 8.51 5.55 -12.87
C ILE A 104 7.72 6.43 -11.90
N ASP A 105 7.59 7.71 -12.23
CA ASP A 105 6.52 8.52 -11.68
C ASP A 105 5.28 8.37 -12.56
N TRP A 106 4.27 7.66 -12.07
CA TRP A 106 3.02 7.42 -12.80
C TRP A 106 2.26 8.73 -13.04
N ALA A 107 2.46 9.77 -12.22
CA ALA A 107 1.84 11.08 -12.46
C ALA A 107 2.18 11.66 -13.85
N GLY A 108 3.34 11.30 -14.40
CA GLY A 108 3.78 11.71 -15.73
C GLY A 108 3.18 10.91 -16.90
N LEU A 109 2.37 9.88 -16.63
CA LEU A 109 1.76 9.06 -17.69
C LEU A 109 0.48 9.69 -18.25
N PRO A 110 0.18 9.53 -19.56
CA PRO A 110 -0.97 10.18 -20.20
C PRO A 110 -2.34 9.80 -19.61
N ASP A 111 -2.46 8.59 -19.08
CA ASP A 111 -3.74 8.06 -18.61
C ASP A 111 -4.04 8.47 -17.16
N GLY A 112 -3.04 8.96 -16.41
CA GLY A 112 -3.17 9.45 -15.03
C GLY A 112 -3.65 8.40 -14.02
N TYR A 113 -2.93 8.17 -12.93
CA TYR A 113 -3.38 7.17 -11.93
C TYR A 113 -4.65 7.62 -11.18
N GLU A 114 -4.99 8.91 -11.20
CA GLU A 114 -6.16 9.46 -10.54
C GLU A 114 -7.48 8.97 -11.17
N ASN A 115 -7.43 8.51 -12.42
CA ASN A 115 -8.59 7.97 -13.14
C ASN A 115 -8.82 6.49 -12.86
N GLU A 116 -7.84 5.82 -12.27
CA GLU A 116 -7.90 4.40 -11.96
C GLU A 116 -8.97 4.09 -10.91
N ILE A 117 -9.62 2.94 -11.08
CA ILE A 117 -10.73 2.52 -10.22
C ILE A 117 -10.29 2.43 -8.76
N TRP A 118 -9.07 1.92 -8.51
CA TRP A 118 -8.57 1.74 -7.15
C TRP A 118 -8.33 3.06 -6.42
N PHE A 119 -7.78 4.05 -7.12
CA PHE A 119 -7.52 5.36 -6.54
C PHE A 119 -8.84 6.09 -6.26
N ARG A 120 -9.75 6.10 -7.24
CA ARG A 120 -11.05 6.76 -7.12
C ARG A 120 -11.91 6.16 -6.02
N THR A 121 -11.90 4.84 -5.88
CA THR A 121 -12.73 4.16 -4.87
C THR A 121 -12.25 4.47 -3.47
N LEU A 122 -10.95 4.40 -3.21
CA LEU A 122 -10.39 4.74 -1.91
C LEU A 122 -10.52 6.23 -1.60
N LYS A 123 -10.25 7.10 -2.58
CA LYS A 123 -10.46 8.53 -2.43
C LYS A 123 -11.91 8.85 -2.10
N ALA A 124 -12.88 8.28 -2.83
CA ALA A 124 -14.30 8.52 -2.56
C ALA A 124 -14.73 8.06 -1.17
N ARG A 125 -14.18 6.93 -0.68
CA ARG A 125 -14.46 6.41 0.67
C ARG A 125 -13.89 7.30 1.78
N TRP A 126 -12.68 7.82 1.59
CA TRP A 126 -11.92 8.48 2.66
C TRP A 126 -11.83 10.01 2.54
N ALA A 127 -12.34 10.61 1.45
CA ALA A 127 -12.29 12.07 1.24
C ALA A 127 -13.14 12.87 2.23
N THR A 128 -14.24 12.30 2.74
CA THR A 128 -15.14 12.97 3.69
C THR A 128 -15.02 12.42 5.13
N ASN A 129 -14.51 11.19 5.28
CA ASN A 129 -14.67 10.37 6.49
C ASN A 129 -13.33 9.84 7.03
N ALA A 130 -12.23 10.60 6.97
CA ALA A 130 -11.01 10.24 7.69
C ALA A 130 -11.19 10.50 9.21
N ASP A 131 -12.23 9.93 9.81
CA ASP A 131 -12.44 10.00 11.25
C ASP A 131 -11.44 9.08 11.95
N ARG A 132 -10.81 9.60 13.00
CA ARG A 132 -9.84 8.87 13.81
C ARG A 132 -10.46 7.61 14.42
N SER A 133 -11.77 7.63 14.65
CA SER A 133 -12.53 6.51 15.24
C SER A 133 -12.54 5.25 14.37
N GLU A 134 -12.39 5.38 13.05
CA GLU A 134 -12.33 4.22 12.14
C GLU A 134 -10.93 3.60 12.07
N LEU A 135 -9.89 4.33 12.48
CA LEU A 135 -8.49 3.93 12.32
C LEU A 135 -7.89 3.39 13.62
N THR A 136 -6.81 2.63 13.49
CA THR A 136 -6.08 2.10 14.65
C THR A 136 -5.15 3.17 15.19
N GLU A 137 -5.28 3.45 16.48
CA GLU A 137 -4.35 4.32 17.20
C GLU A 137 -3.08 3.55 17.56
N HIS A 138 -1.94 4.08 17.13
CA HIS A 138 -0.62 3.66 17.53
C HIS A 138 0.02 4.75 18.38
N TRP A 139 0.55 4.39 19.54
CA TRP A 139 1.24 5.31 20.41
C TRP A 139 2.67 4.86 20.67
N LEU A 140 3.57 5.83 20.79
CA LEU A 140 4.99 5.60 21.06
C LEU A 140 5.51 6.56 22.13
N LYS A 141 6.17 5.99 23.14
CA LYS A 141 6.94 6.75 24.13
C LYS A 141 8.41 6.76 23.72
N LEU A 142 8.77 7.69 22.86
CA LEU A 142 10.14 7.84 22.39
C LEU A 142 10.99 8.59 23.42
N PHE A 143 12.09 7.97 23.83
CA PHE A 143 13.13 8.57 24.65
C PHE A 143 14.40 8.72 23.84
N ILE A 144 15.06 9.87 23.96
CA ILE A 144 16.24 10.21 23.16
C ILE A 144 17.33 10.74 24.09
N ARG A 145 18.60 10.57 23.70
CA ARG A 145 19.76 10.97 24.50
C ARG A 145 19.86 12.48 24.65
N SER A 146 19.93 12.99 25.88
CA SER A 146 20.03 14.43 26.16
C SER A 146 21.28 15.08 25.55
N ASP A 147 22.38 14.33 25.45
CA ASP A 147 23.67 14.80 24.94
C ASP A 147 24.39 13.71 24.13
N TYR A 148 25.50 14.09 23.49
CA TYR A 148 26.35 13.16 22.72
C TYR A 148 26.93 12.02 23.58
N ALA A 149 27.13 12.28 24.87
CA ALA A 149 27.66 11.29 25.82
C ALA A 149 26.59 10.26 26.26
N GLY A 150 25.30 10.57 26.10
CA GLY A 150 24.19 9.72 26.51
C GLY A 150 23.94 9.72 28.02
N ASN A 151 24.26 10.81 28.73
CA ASN A 151 24.19 10.86 30.20
C ASN A 151 22.77 10.76 30.75
N ALA A 152 21.77 11.25 30.01
CA ALA A 152 20.37 11.12 30.36
C ALA A 152 19.50 10.85 29.13
N LEU A 153 18.32 10.28 29.39
CA LEU A 153 17.26 10.14 28.40
C LEU A 153 16.21 11.22 28.65
N VAL A 154 15.89 11.96 27.60
CA VAL A 154 14.81 12.96 27.58
C VAL A 154 13.69 12.46 26.71
N HIS A 155 12.46 12.84 27.05
CA HIS A 155 11.31 12.61 26.19
C HIS A 155 11.46 13.39 24.88
N HIS A 156 10.88 12.87 23.79
CA HIS A 156 10.69 13.66 22.58
C HIS A 156 9.87 14.92 22.89
N GLU A 157 10.31 16.10 22.45
CA GLU A 157 9.76 17.38 22.91
C GLU A 157 8.38 17.67 22.27
N SER A 158 8.18 17.33 20.99
CA SER A 158 6.83 17.36 20.39
C SER A 158 5.98 16.20 20.87
N GLY A 159 4.86 16.56 21.51
CA GLY A 159 3.69 15.69 21.64
C GLY A 159 3.99 14.35 22.30
N PHE A 160 4.65 14.32 23.46
CA PHE A 160 4.88 13.09 24.20
C PHE A 160 3.64 12.69 25.04
N PRO A 161 3.11 11.45 24.91
CA PRO A 161 3.51 10.39 23.97
C PRO A 161 3.02 10.66 22.54
N LEU A 162 3.77 10.18 21.55
CA LEU A 162 3.44 10.36 20.13
C LEU A 162 2.24 9.48 19.79
N TYR A 163 1.27 10.04 19.07
CA TYR A 163 0.09 9.35 18.58
C TYR A 163 0.05 9.41 17.05
N SER A 164 -0.33 8.30 16.43
CA SER A 164 -0.58 8.21 14.99
C SER A 164 -1.74 7.28 14.71
N TYR A 165 -2.52 7.59 13.70
CA TYR A 165 -3.67 6.80 13.27
C TYR A 165 -3.35 6.16 11.91
N ALA A 166 -3.48 4.84 11.83
CA ALA A 166 -3.14 4.10 10.62
C ALA A 166 -4.28 3.13 10.22
N PRO A 167 -4.38 2.76 8.93
CA PRO A 167 -5.39 1.81 8.48
C PRO A 167 -5.11 0.38 8.96
N GLU A 168 -6.12 -0.49 8.91
CA GLU A 168 -5.97 -1.93 9.05
C GLU A 168 -6.16 -2.60 7.69
N LEU A 169 -5.91 -3.91 7.61
CA LEU A 169 -6.11 -4.69 6.38
C LEU A 169 -7.54 -4.52 5.80
N LYS A 170 -8.56 -4.36 6.67
CA LYS A 170 -9.97 -4.15 6.31
C LYS A 170 -10.27 -2.79 5.65
N HIS A 171 -9.37 -1.83 5.77
CA HIS A 171 -9.49 -0.50 5.16
C HIS A 171 -8.92 -0.46 3.75
N GLY A 172 -8.01 -1.39 3.43
CA GLY A 172 -7.64 -1.69 2.05
C GLY A 172 -8.62 -2.66 1.40
N GLN A 173 -8.48 -2.83 0.10
CA GLN A 173 -9.29 -3.78 -0.65
C GLN A 173 -8.54 -4.31 -1.88
N TRP A 174 -8.88 -5.53 -2.27
CA TRP A 174 -8.48 -6.09 -3.55
C TRP A 174 -9.39 -5.61 -4.67
N PHE A 175 -8.78 -5.38 -5.84
CA PHE A 175 -9.48 -4.99 -7.05
C PHE A 175 -9.47 -6.12 -8.06
N PRO A 176 -10.53 -6.23 -8.89
CA PRO A 176 -10.63 -7.28 -9.90
C PRO A 176 -9.38 -7.39 -10.77
N PRO A 177 -9.04 -8.58 -11.28
CA PRO A 177 -7.87 -8.74 -12.13
C PRO A 177 -7.94 -7.82 -13.34
N THR A 178 -6.87 -7.07 -13.58
CA THR A 178 -6.75 -6.16 -14.72
C THR A 178 -5.51 -6.51 -15.54
N PHE A 179 -5.62 -6.30 -16.85
CA PHE A 179 -4.45 -6.37 -17.71
C PHE A 179 -3.74 -5.02 -17.66
N GLN A 180 -2.61 -4.96 -16.97
CA GLN A 180 -1.83 -3.75 -16.89
C GLN A 180 -1.18 -3.50 -18.25
N CYS A 181 -1.47 -2.35 -18.84
CA CYS A 181 -0.83 -1.88 -20.05
C CYS A 181 -0.94 -0.35 -20.12
N SER A 182 0.07 0.32 -20.68
CA SER A 182 0.00 1.74 -21.00
C SER A 182 0.21 1.95 -22.49
N ARG A 183 -0.33 3.06 -23.02
CA ARG A 183 -0.24 3.39 -24.46
C ARG A 183 1.19 3.39 -24.99
N ASN A 184 2.14 3.83 -24.17
CA ASN A 184 3.56 3.94 -24.51
C ASN A 184 4.41 2.74 -24.03
N ASN A 185 3.77 1.65 -23.58
CA ASN A 185 4.46 0.48 -23.06
C ASN A 185 5.38 0.76 -21.86
N THR A 186 5.06 1.79 -21.07
CA THR A 186 5.77 2.23 -19.85
C THR A 186 5.35 1.44 -18.60
N LEU A 187 4.32 0.60 -18.69
CA LEU A 187 3.84 -0.25 -17.60
C LEU A 187 4.01 -1.72 -18.02
N PRO A 188 4.16 -2.65 -17.07
CA PRO A 188 4.36 -4.06 -17.40
C PRO A 188 3.11 -4.65 -18.05
N ARG A 189 3.28 -5.37 -19.17
CA ARG A 189 2.18 -5.98 -19.94
C ARG A 189 1.76 -7.33 -19.37
N GLN A 190 1.02 -7.32 -18.27
CA GLN A 190 0.63 -8.56 -17.61
C GLN A 190 -0.68 -8.48 -16.84
N TRP A 191 -1.27 -9.64 -16.58
CA TRP A 191 -2.42 -9.78 -15.71
C TRP A 191 -2.00 -9.67 -14.26
N ILE A 192 -2.60 -8.71 -13.57
CA ILE A 192 -2.32 -8.39 -12.18
C ILE A 192 -3.58 -8.44 -11.34
N VAL A 193 -3.38 -8.70 -10.06
CA VAL A 193 -4.38 -8.48 -9.02
C VAL A 193 -3.83 -7.39 -8.10
N THR A 194 -4.64 -6.38 -7.81
CA THR A 194 -4.19 -5.17 -7.13
C THR A 194 -4.79 -5.12 -5.74
N TYR A 195 -3.95 -4.99 -4.72
CA TYR A 195 -4.37 -4.55 -3.39
C TYR A 195 -4.03 -3.07 -3.24
N ALA A 196 -4.97 -2.29 -2.73
CA ALA A 196 -4.70 -0.89 -2.42
C ALA A 196 -5.26 -0.51 -1.04
N VAL A 197 -4.51 0.33 -0.33
CA VAL A 197 -4.81 0.78 1.03
C VAL A 197 -4.54 2.29 1.14
N PRO A 198 -5.42 3.07 1.78
CA PRO A 198 -5.21 4.51 1.94
C PRO A 198 -4.04 4.78 2.90
N PHE A 199 -3.49 5.99 2.90
CA PHE A 199 -2.66 6.50 3.99
C PHE A 199 -3.05 7.94 4.31
N PHE A 200 -2.80 8.34 5.55
CA PHE A 200 -3.35 9.57 6.12
C PHE A 200 -2.26 10.50 6.64
N GLY A 201 -2.62 11.74 6.91
CA GLY A 201 -1.73 12.73 7.51
C GLY A 201 -2.52 13.90 8.05
N LEU A 202 -1.87 14.82 8.74
CA LEU A 202 -2.56 16.02 9.21
C LEU A 202 -2.83 16.99 8.05
N ASP A 203 -3.94 17.72 8.15
CA ASP A 203 -4.26 18.84 7.25
C ASP A 203 -3.22 19.96 7.33
N ALA A 204 -3.34 20.97 6.47
CA ALA A 204 -2.41 22.10 6.46
C ALA A 204 -2.40 22.89 7.78
N LEU A 205 -3.44 22.76 8.61
CA LEU A 205 -3.57 23.40 9.91
C LEU A 205 -2.99 22.53 11.04
N GLY A 206 -2.68 21.25 10.78
CA GLY A 206 -2.17 20.32 11.78
C GLY A 206 -3.23 19.77 12.73
N ILE A 207 -4.52 19.91 12.42
CA ILE A 207 -5.61 19.62 13.37
C ILE A 207 -6.34 18.33 12.99
N ASN A 208 -6.82 18.27 11.75
CA ASN A 208 -7.66 17.16 11.31
C ASN A 208 -6.84 16.14 10.54
N LEU A 209 -7.26 14.88 10.65
CA LEU A 209 -6.71 13.83 9.81
C LEU A 209 -7.32 13.97 8.41
N GLU A 210 -6.47 13.86 7.39
CA GLU A 210 -6.87 13.91 5.99
C GLU A 210 -6.29 12.74 5.20
N PHE A 211 -7.04 12.34 4.17
CA PHE A 211 -6.55 11.42 3.15
C PHE A 211 -5.39 12.07 2.39
N LYS A 212 -4.23 11.41 2.37
CA LYS A 212 -3.03 11.88 1.66
C LYS A 212 -2.81 11.12 0.36
N GLY A 213 -3.27 9.88 0.27
CA GLY A 213 -3.05 9.05 -0.91
C GLY A 213 -3.31 7.57 -0.68
N VAL A 214 -2.80 6.75 -1.58
CA VAL A 214 -2.96 5.30 -1.61
C VAL A 214 -1.61 4.61 -1.79
N VAL A 215 -1.37 3.56 -1.03
CA VAL A 215 -0.33 2.57 -1.34
C VAL A 215 -0.97 1.42 -2.09
N ARG A 216 -0.30 0.97 -3.16
CA ARG A 216 -0.76 -0.09 -4.05
C ARG A 216 0.31 -1.17 -4.18
N VAL A 217 -0.11 -2.42 -4.15
CA VAL A 217 0.71 -3.57 -4.51
C VAL A 217 0.00 -4.36 -5.60
N ASP A 218 0.73 -4.67 -6.66
CA ASP A 218 0.29 -5.53 -7.75
C ASP A 218 0.96 -6.89 -7.60
N ALA A 219 0.16 -7.95 -7.56
CA ALA A 219 0.63 -9.33 -7.55
C ALA A 219 0.35 -10.01 -8.89
N TYR A 220 1.17 -11.00 -9.26
CA TYR A 220 0.88 -11.79 -10.47
C TYR A 220 -0.41 -12.58 -10.27
N LEU A 221 -1.33 -12.49 -11.24
CA LEU A 221 -2.54 -13.32 -11.24
C LEU A 221 -2.22 -14.82 -11.22
N SER A 222 -1.08 -15.24 -11.78
CA SER A 222 -0.67 -16.65 -11.78
C SER A 222 -0.32 -17.24 -10.41
N TYR A 223 -0.14 -16.40 -9.38
CA TYR A 223 0.06 -16.86 -8.01
C TYR A 223 -1.26 -16.94 -7.22
N LEU A 224 -2.38 -16.51 -7.81
CA LEU A 224 -3.70 -16.73 -7.26
C LEU A 224 -4.20 -18.09 -7.73
N ASP A 225 -4.28 -19.03 -6.80
CA ASP A 225 -4.85 -20.35 -6.99
C ASP A 225 -6.38 -20.25 -7.12
N ILE A 226 -6.92 -20.99 -8.09
CA ILE A 226 -8.33 -20.98 -8.42
C ILE A 226 -8.96 -22.21 -7.81
N ASN A 227 -9.82 -22.00 -6.81
CA ASN A 227 -10.54 -23.12 -6.22
C ASN A 227 -11.72 -23.52 -7.12
N GLN A 228 -11.53 -24.60 -7.88
CA GLN A 228 -12.56 -25.09 -8.81
C GLN A 228 -13.54 -26.09 -8.18
N CYS A 229 -13.30 -26.48 -6.94
CA CYS A 229 -14.02 -27.55 -6.26
C CYS A 229 -15.52 -27.23 -6.16
N ALA A 230 -16.34 -28.28 -6.08
CA ALA A 230 -17.76 -28.14 -5.76
C ALA A 230 -17.94 -27.44 -4.39
N MET A 231 -18.74 -26.37 -4.36
CA MET A 231 -19.03 -25.60 -3.16
C MET A 231 -20.53 -25.28 -3.07
N PRO A 232 -21.05 -24.98 -1.86
CA PRO A 232 -22.42 -24.52 -1.70
C PRO A 232 -22.78 -23.32 -2.58
N HIS A 233 -24.06 -23.19 -2.95
CA HIS A 233 -24.53 -22.13 -3.84
C HIS A 233 -24.29 -20.71 -3.27
N TYR A 234 -24.29 -20.54 -1.94
CA TYR A 234 -24.09 -19.24 -1.30
C TYR A 234 -22.63 -18.76 -1.27
N VAL A 235 -21.64 -19.64 -1.49
CA VAL A 235 -20.23 -19.24 -1.53
C VAL A 235 -19.98 -18.48 -2.84
N PRO A 236 -19.52 -17.22 -2.78
CA PRO A 236 -19.37 -16.39 -3.97
C PRO A 236 -18.09 -16.72 -4.71
N ASN A 237 -17.89 -17.96 -5.19
CA ASN A 237 -16.75 -18.34 -6.02
C ASN A 237 -17.19 -18.45 -7.49
N ALA A 238 -16.49 -17.79 -8.41
CA ALA A 238 -16.77 -17.82 -9.85
C ALA A 238 -16.45 -19.18 -10.49
N PHE A 239 -15.51 -19.93 -9.91
CA PHE A 239 -14.96 -21.15 -10.49
C PHE A 239 -15.48 -22.43 -9.83
N LYS A 240 -16.35 -22.34 -8.82
CA LYS A 240 -16.89 -23.51 -8.13
C LYS A 240 -17.60 -24.47 -9.09
N GLY A 241 -17.32 -25.76 -8.95
CA GLY A 241 -17.88 -26.82 -9.79
C GLY A 241 -17.45 -26.75 -11.26
N SER A 242 -16.35 -26.05 -11.55
CA SER A 242 -15.71 -26.05 -12.88
C SER A 242 -14.59 -27.08 -13.00
N ASP A 243 -14.34 -27.83 -11.92
CA ASP A 243 -13.40 -28.94 -11.93
C ASP A 243 -13.86 -30.04 -12.90
N ARG A 244 -12.88 -30.80 -13.40
CA ARG A 244 -13.13 -31.96 -14.28
C ARG A 244 -13.00 -33.28 -13.52
N CYS A 245 -13.05 -33.24 -12.19
CA CYS A 245 -12.88 -34.43 -11.37
C CYS A 245 -14.11 -35.32 -11.49
N ASP A 246 -13.87 -36.63 -11.51
CA ASP A 246 -14.96 -37.60 -11.50
C ASP A 246 -15.47 -37.77 -10.06
N TYR A 247 -16.72 -37.38 -9.85
CA TYR A 247 -17.40 -37.43 -8.55
C TYR A 247 -17.52 -38.84 -7.97
N GLN A 248 -17.40 -39.90 -8.78
CA GLN A 248 -17.52 -41.29 -8.31
C GLN A 248 -16.18 -41.87 -7.82
N SER A 249 -15.06 -41.41 -8.36
CA SER A 249 -13.73 -41.97 -8.09
C SER A 249 -12.84 -41.07 -7.24
N THR A 250 -13.23 -39.82 -6.99
CA THR A 250 -12.41 -38.83 -6.27
C THR A 250 -12.99 -38.50 -4.91
N VAL A 251 -12.25 -38.80 -3.83
CA VAL A 251 -12.62 -38.45 -2.46
C VAL A 251 -12.09 -37.05 -2.16
N VAL A 252 -12.94 -36.04 -2.30
CA VAL A 252 -12.80 -34.64 -1.82
C VAL A 252 -11.46 -33.94 -2.16
N CYS A 253 -11.51 -32.96 -3.07
CA CYS A 253 -10.40 -32.02 -3.27
C CYS A 253 -10.23 -31.12 -2.04
N PHE A 254 -9.31 -31.48 -1.14
CA PHE A 254 -8.85 -30.58 -0.07
C PHE A 254 -7.72 -29.71 -0.60
N HIS A 255 -7.97 -28.40 -0.78
CA HIS A 255 -6.88 -27.43 -0.83
C HIS A 255 -6.37 -27.23 0.60
N TYR A 256 -5.23 -27.85 0.92
CA TYR A 256 -4.46 -27.51 2.12
C TYR A 256 -3.66 -26.24 1.82
N PHE A 257 -4.00 -25.15 2.49
CA PHE A 257 -3.10 -24.00 2.61
C PHE A 257 -2.16 -24.29 3.79
N ASP A 258 -0.93 -24.70 3.49
CA ASP A 258 0.22 -24.66 4.42
C ASP A 258 0.97 -23.33 4.27
#